data_AF-A0A939MJU4-F1
#
_entry.id   AF-A0A939MJU4-F1
#
_cell.length_a   1.000
_cell.length_b   1.000
_cell.length_c   1.000
_cell.angle_alpha   90.00
_cell.angle_beta   90.00
_cell.angle_gamma   90.00
#
_symmetry.space_group_name_H-M   'P 1'
#
loop_
_entity.id
_entity.type
_entity.pdbx_description
1 polymer ?
#
loop_
_entity_poly.entity_id
_entity_poly.type
_entity_poly.pdbx_seq_one_letter_code
_entity_poly.pdbx_strand_id
1 'polypeptide(L)'
;MGSTAELYEDFGDVHAVDFKTWWTTGDRGARLFAEPAVTSSVIPLLPSDISAIQDSWENGSQLVIAIPLTFSKRAILSHVKTILQKRHKRGRGQRVMKDSKAEYPVSAQFRVSSLKTDLEAYDLRLREPDLKLWQIAQRLRFSAKLSENDINVAEKKAAMSVAAFRKLAHAKRVIDAVAKGRFPVP
;
A
#
# COMPACT_ATOMS: atom_id res chain seq x y z
N MET A 1 -2.60 21.84 -18.46
CA MET A 1 -1.57 20.91 -17.95
C MET A 1 -2.12 19.49 -18.04
N GLY A 2 -1.29 18.50 -18.36
CA GLY A 2 -1.75 17.10 -18.49
C GLY A 2 -2.18 16.52 -17.15
N SER A 3 -3.05 15.50 -17.15
CA SER A 3 -3.62 14.89 -15.93
C SER A 3 -2.60 14.23 -15.01
N THR A 4 -1.34 14.08 -15.45
CA THR A 4 -0.24 13.44 -14.73
C THR A 4 0.94 14.38 -14.47
N ALA A 5 0.76 15.70 -14.64
CA ALA A 5 1.85 16.67 -14.49
C ALA A 5 2.42 16.68 -13.06
N GLU A 6 1.56 16.76 -12.04
CA GLU A 6 1.96 16.72 -10.62
C GLU A 6 2.69 15.40 -10.28
N LEU A 7 2.18 14.27 -10.77
CA LEU A 7 2.82 12.97 -10.57
C LEU A 7 4.21 12.92 -11.22
N TYR A 8 4.37 13.55 -12.38
CA TYR A 8 5.68 13.63 -13.03
C TYR A 8 6.65 14.55 -12.29
N GLU A 9 6.17 15.61 -11.63
CA GLU A 9 7.02 16.45 -10.78
C GLU A 9 7.57 15.67 -9.58
N ASP A 10 6.76 14.82 -8.97
CA ASP A 10 7.18 13.98 -7.84
C ASP A 10 8.12 12.84 -8.23
N PHE A 11 7.78 12.11 -9.31
CA PHE A 11 8.46 10.88 -9.69
C PHE A 11 9.61 11.14 -10.68
N GLY A 12 9.49 12.17 -11.52
CA GLY A 12 10.35 12.39 -12.68
C GLY A 12 10.28 11.24 -13.69
N ASP A 13 11.31 11.16 -14.54
CA ASP A 13 11.50 10.00 -15.42
C ASP A 13 12.03 8.80 -14.62
N VAL A 14 11.13 7.87 -14.29
CA VAL A 14 11.44 6.64 -13.55
C VAL A 14 12.22 5.62 -14.38
N HIS A 15 12.34 5.81 -15.70
CA HIS A 15 13.07 4.91 -16.60
C HIS A 15 14.49 5.42 -16.92
N ALA A 16 14.82 6.66 -16.58
CA ALA A 16 16.11 7.26 -16.87
C ALA A 16 17.27 6.65 -16.06
N VAL A 17 17.01 6.11 -14.87
CA VAL A 17 18.02 5.57 -13.95
C VAL A 17 17.55 4.28 -13.27
N ASP A 18 18.47 3.55 -12.65
CA ASP A 18 18.11 2.37 -11.87
C ASP A 18 17.31 2.73 -10.60
N PHE A 19 16.55 1.77 -10.08
CA PHE A 19 15.68 1.96 -8.92
C PHE A 19 16.39 2.53 -7.70
N LYS A 20 17.63 2.09 -7.40
CA LYS A 20 18.33 2.53 -6.19
C LYS A 20 18.74 4.01 -6.33
N THR A 21 19.25 4.37 -7.49
CA THR A 21 19.58 5.77 -7.80
C THR A 21 18.34 6.64 -7.77
N TRP A 22 17.25 6.21 -8.39
CA TRP A 22 15.96 6.90 -8.37
C TRP A 22 15.43 7.11 -6.93
N TRP A 23 15.51 6.08 -6.10
CA TRP A 23 15.01 6.09 -4.73
C TRP A 23 15.79 7.02 -3.80
N THR A 24 17.12 7.03 -3.91
CA THR A 24 18.01 7.72 -2.95
C THR A 24 18.33 9.16 -3.32
N THR A 25 18.20 9.53 -4.59
CA THR A 25 18.49 10.91 -5.03
C THR A 25 17.54 11.89 -4.35
N GLY A 26 18.08 12.81 -3.54
CA GLY A 26 17.30 13.81 -2.81
C GLY A 26 16.30 13.20 -1.82
N ASP A 27 16.59 12.01 -1.29
CA ASP A 27 15.69 11.24 -0.42
C ASP A 27 14.29 11.02 -1.01
N ARG A 28 14.17 11.04 -2.34
CA ARG A 28 12.90 11.02 -3.07
C ARG A 28 11.99 9.88 -2.62
N GLY A 29 12.51 8.65 -2.59
CA GLY A 29 11.72 7.48 -2.20
C GLY A 29 11.23 7.54 -0.75
N ALA A 30 12.07 8.04 0.16
CA ALA A 30 11.68 8.23 1.55
C ALA A 30 10.61 9.32 1.69
N ARG A 31 10.78 10.48 1.02
CA ARG A 31 9.77 11.55 1.00
C ARG A 31 8.41 11.05 0.52
N LEU A 32 8.38 10.31 -0.59
CA LEU A 32 7.14 9.89 -1.24
C LEU A 32 6.43 8.75 -0.51
N PHE A 33 7.18 7.77 0.03
CA PHE A 33 6.61 6.50 0.49
C PHE A 33 6.86 6.16 1.97
N ALA A 34 7.76 6.86 2.67
CA ALA A 34 7.96 6.61 4.08
C ALA A 34 6.86 7.29 4.91
N GLU A 35 6.55 6.71 6.06
CA GLU A 35 5.79 7.45 7.06
C GLU A 35 6.61 8.66 7.51
N PRO A 36 5.97 9.84 7.64
CA PRO A 36 6.59 10.96 8.32
C PRO A 36 7.12 10.50 9.67
N ALA A 37 8.32 10.97 10.06
CA ALA A 37 8.88 10.65 11.35
C ALA A 37 7.84 10.99 12.44
N VAL A 38 7.49 10.00 13.27
CA VAL A 38 6.67 10.26 14.45
C VAL A 38 7.47 11.23 15.31
N THR A 39 6.96 12.44 15.45
CA THR A 39 7.65 13.58 16.08
C THR A 39 8.04 13.34 17.54
N SER A 40 7.54 12.25 18.15
CA SER A 40 7.77 11.94 19.55
C SER A 40 8.05 10.45 19.73
N SER A 41 9.31 10.13 20.03
CA SER A 41 9.64 8.91 20.77
C SER A 41 9.01 8.96 22.16
N VAL A 42 8.78 7.81 22.81
CA VAL A 42 8.30 7.80 24.20
C VAL A 42 9.42 8.31 25.10
N ILE A 43 9.34 9.60 25.46
CA ILE A 43 10.28 10.28 26.35
C ILE A 43 9.55 10.82 27.57
N PRO A 44 10.20 10.89 28.74
CA PRO A 44 9.66 11.63 29.87
C PRO A 44 9.60 13.10 29.51
N LEU A 45 8.47 13.75 29.80
CA LEU A 45 8.33 15.19 29.67
C LEU A 45 8.94 15.85 30.89
N LEU A 46 9.77 16.87 30.66
CA LEU A 46 10.25 17.77 31.69
C LEU A 46 9.22 18.90 31.89
N PRO A 47 9.24 19.59 33.05
CA PRO A 47 8.35 20.73 33.28
C PRO A 47 8.44 21.81 32.19
N SER A 48 9.62 22.00 31.58
CA SER A 48 9.86 22.91 30.46
C SER A 48 9.11 22.53 29.18
N ASP A 49 8.77 21.26 29.01
CA ASP A 49 8.17 20.74 27.78
C ASP A 49 6.64 20.87 27.79
N ILE A 50 6.06 21.11 28.97
CA ILE A 50 4.61 21.19 29.17
C ILE A 50 4.00 22.36 28.39
N SER A 51 4.67 23.51 28.38
CA SER A 51 4.22 24.69 27.64
C SER A 51 4.24 24.44 26.12
N ALA A 52 5.26 23.76 25.61
CA ALA A 52 5.37 23.43 24.19
C ALA A 52 4.28 22.45 23.73
N ILE A 53 3.86 21.51 24.60
CA ILE A 53 2.83 20.53 24.28
C ILE A 53 1.44 21.14 24.29
N GLN A 54 1.18 22.13 25.13
CA GLN A 54 -0.15 22.72 25.27
C GLN A 54 -0.68 23.28 23.94
N ASP A 55 0.20 23.82 23.10
CA ASP A 55 -0.15 24.40 21.80
C ASP A 55 -0.20 23.36 20.67
N SER A 56 0.50 22.21 20.82
CA SER A 56 0.59 21.15 19.80
C SER A 56 -0.25 19.91 20.12
N TRP A 57 -0.99 19.91 21.23
CA TRP A 57 -1.75 18.73 21.66
C TRP A 57 -3.02 18.56 20.84
N GLU A 58 -2.93 17.72 19.82
CA GLU A 58 -4.09 17.27 19.05
C GLU A 58 -4.86 16.17 19.80
N ASN A 59 -6.09 16.48 20.20
CA ASN A 59 -7.00 15.52 20.83
C ASN A 59 -7.22 14.30 19.91
N GLY A 60 -6.65 13.17 20.30
CA GLY A 60 -6.83 11.87 19.62
C GLY A 60 -5.57 11.29 18.98
N SER A 61 -4.53 12.08 18.71
CA SER A 61 -3.25 11.58 18.18
C SER A 61 -2.22 11.27 19.28
N GLN A 62 -2.33 11.92 20.45
CA GLN A 62 -1.43 11.75 21.58
C GLN A 62 -2.17 11.58 22.91
N LEU A 63 -1.61 10.77 23.80
CA LEU A 63 -2.10 10.55 25.17
C LEU A 63 -1.03 10.98 26.17
N VAL A 64 -1.32 12.03 26.94
CA VAL A 64 -0.46 12.49 28.05
C VAL A 64 -0.93 11.81 29.34
N ILE A 65 0.01 11.20 30.09
CA ILE A 65 -0.28 10.52 31.36
C ILE A 65 0.64 11.08 32.44
N ALA A 66 0.07 11.67 33.49
CA ALA A 66 0.81 11.96 34.71
C ALA A 66 0.99 10.68 35.52
N ILE A 67 2.24 10.28 35.79
CA ILE A 67 2.58 9.06 36.51
C ILE A 67 3.20 9.44 37.87
N PRO A 68 2.49 9.22 38.99
CA PRO A 68 3.08 9.37 40.32
C PRO A 68 4.20 8.34 40.52
N LEU A 69 5.42 8.81 40.80
CA LEU A 69 6.56 7.94 41.09
C LEU A 69 6.48 7.26 42.47
N THR A 70 5.48 7.61 43.28
CA THR A 70 5.16 6.95 44.56
C THR A 70 4.61 5.54 44.38
N PHE A 71 4.08 5.21 43.19
CA PHE A 71 3.57 3.88 42.91
C PHE A 71 4.69 2.90 42.53
N SER A 72 4.48 1.62 42.86
CA SER A 72 5.34 0.55 42.35
C SER A 72 5.28 0.48 40.83
N LYS A 73 6.38 0.05 40.19
CA LYS A 73 6.44 -0.18 38.73
C LYS A 73 5.29 -1.07 38.23
N ARG A 74 4.93 -2.10 39.00
CA ARG A 74 3.81 -3.01 38.68
C ARG A 74 2.46 -2.28 38.65
N ALA A 75 2.21 -1.41 39.63
CA ALA A 75 0.99 -0.62 39.68
C ALA A 75 0.91 0.39 38.52
N ILE A 76 2.03 1.07 38.23
CA ILE A 76 2.14 2.00 37.09
C ILE A 76 1.79 1.29 35.77
N LEU A 77 2.43 0.15 35.48
CA LEU A 77 2.17 -0.61 34.25
C LEU A 77 0.71 -1.08 34.16
N SER A 78 0.12 -1.50 35.28
CA SER A 78 -1.30 -1.88 35.34
C SER A 78 -2.21 -0.71 34.98
N HIS A 79 -1.98 0.47 35.57
CA HIS A 79 -2.77 1.67 35.28
C HIS A 79 -2.63 2.12 33.82
N VAL A 80 -1.40 2.17 33.28
CA VAL A 80 -1.16 2.50 31.87
C VAL A 80 -1.90 1.53 30.95
N LYS A 81 -1.84 0.23 31.24
CA LYS A 81 -2.58 -0.79 30.48
C LYS A 81 -4.10 -0.53 30.48
N THR A 82 -4.68 -0.22 31.64
CA THR A 82 -6.12 0.10 31.74
C THR A 82 -6.49 1.35 30.95
N ILE A 83 -5.67 2.40 30.99
CA ILE A 83 -5.90 3.63 30.20
C ILE A 83 -5.84 3.32 28.71
N LEU A 84 -4.83 2.57 28.26
CA LEU A 84 -4.68 2.17 26.86
C LEU A 84 -5.88 1.33 26.38
N GLN A 85 -6.38 0.38 27.18
CA GLN A 85 -7.57 -0.40 26.81
C GLN A 85 -8.82 0.47 26.59
N LYS A 86 -8.95 1.57 27.32
CA LYS A 86 -10.10 2.49 27.20
C LYS A 86 -9.95 3.48 26.04
N ARG A 87 -8.75 4.03 25.86
CA ARG A 87 -8.47 5.15 24.94
C ARG A 87 -7.91 4.69 23.60
N HIS A 88 -7.02 3.70 23.60
CA HIS A 88 -6.44 3.11 22.40
C HIS A 88 -7.16 1.80 22.07
N LYS A 89 -8.39 1.94 21.53
CA LYS A 89 -9.30 0.82 21.20
C LYS A 89 -8.81 -0.06 20.04
N ARG A 90 -7.57 0.11 19.60
CA ARG A 90 -7.01 -0.64 18.49
C ARG A 90 -6.88 -2.11 18.88
N GLY A 91 -7.51 -2.98 18.11
CA GLY A 91 -7.42 -4.43 18.32
C GLY A 91 -6.04 -4.96 17.98
N ARG A 92 -5.62 -6.06 18.63
CA ARG A 92 -4.42 -6.80 18.24
C ARG A 92 -4.57 -7.25 16.78
N GLY A 93 -3.65 -6.85 15.90
CA GLY A 93 -3.68 -7.17 14.47
C GLY A 93 -4.49 -6.22 13.59
N GLN A 94 -5.03 -5.12 14.13
CA GLN A 94 -5.69 -4.10 13.32
C GLN A 94 -4.67 -3.43 12.39
N ARG A 95 -4.90 -3.50 11.07
CA ARG A 95 -3.91 -3.20 10.01
C ARG A 95 -3.57 -1.70 9.99
N VAL A 96 -2.27 -1.38 10.00
CA VAL A 96 -1.71 0.00 9.95
C VAL A 96 -2.04 0.72 8.65
N MET A 97 -2.27 -0.03 7.56
CA MET A 97 -2.37 0.54 6.20
C MET A 97 -3.46 1.60 6.01
N LYS A 98 -4.46 1.70 6.89
CA LYS A 98 -5.53 2.69 6.76
C LYS A 98 -5.14 4.10 7.24
N ASP A 99 -4.09 4.23 8.05
CA ASP A 99 -3.72 5.48 8.72
C ASP A 99 -2.35 6.01 8.26
N SER A 100 -1.86 5.53 7.11
CA SER A 100 -0.57 5.96 6.55
C SER A 100 -0.62 7.45 6.20
N LYS A 101 0.42 8.20 6.61
CA LYS A 101 0.58 9.63 6.32
C LYS A 101 1.65 9.89 5.24
N ALA A 102 2.12 8.85 4.55
CA ALA A 102 2.99 9.01 3.39
C ALA A 102 2.27 9.79 2.28
N GLU A 103 3.01 10.50 1.43
CA GLU A 103 2.44 11.22 0.27
C GLU A 103 1.73 10.25 -0.69
N TYR A 104 2.32 9.06 -0.90
CA TYR A 104 1.78 8.00 -1.75
C TYR A 104 1.61 6.67 -0.99
N PRO A 105 0.54 6.52 -0.18
CA PRO A 105 0.36 5.36 0.68
C PRO A 105 -0.12 4.12 -0.09
N VAL A 106 0.25 2.93 0.42
CA VAL A 106 -0.25 1.66 -0.11
C VAL A 106 -1.72 1.49 0.26
N SER A 107 -2.59 1.69 -0.72
CA SER A 107 -4.05 1.80 -0.52
C SER A 107 -4.75 0.47 -0.21
N ALA A 108 -4.16 -0.67 -0.59
CA ALA A 108 -4.71 -2.00 -0.31
C ALA A 108 -3.61 -3.06 -0.21
N GLN A 109 -3.92 -4.21 0.40
CA GLN A 109 -3.03 -5.37 0.36
C GLN A 109 -3.02 -5.99 -1.03
N PHE A 110 -1.84 -6.40 -1.49
CA PHE A 110 -1.67 -7.01 -2.79
C PHE A 110 -0.61 -8.11 -2.76
N ARG A 111 -0.63 -8.94 -3.81
CA ARG A 111 0.45 -9.89 -4.10
C ARG A 111 1.21 -9.38 -5.31
N VAL A 112 2.52 -9.18 -5.16
CA VAL A 112 3.40 -8.72 -6.24
C VAL A 112 3.29 -9.65 -7.46
N SER A 113 3.25 -10.96 -7.24
CA SER A 113 3.08 -11.94 -8.31
C SER A 113 1.77 -11.77 -9.09
N SER A 114 0.67 -11.45 -8.41
CA SER A 114 -0.61 -11.16 -9.07
C SER A 114 -0.51 -9.92 -9.94
N LEU A 115 -0.01 -8.80 -9.39
CA LEU A 115 0.13 -7.55 -10.14
C LEU A 115 1.04 -7.70 -11.36
N LYS A 116 2.14 -8.45 -11.21
CA LYS A 116 3.03 -8.78 -12.32
C LYS A 116 2.29 -9.50 -13.45
N THR A 117 1.55 -10.56 -13.12
CA THR A 117 0.75 -11.30 -14.12
C THR A 117 -0.32 -10.42 -14.77
N ASP A 118 -0.95 -9.52 -14.00
CA ASP A 118 -1.96 -8.60 -14.53
C ASP A 118 -1.34 -7.65 -15.56
N LEU A 119 -0.18 -7.07 -15.24
CA LEU A 119 0.57 -6.18 -16.13
C LEU A 119 1.08 -6.92 -17.38
N GLU A 120 1.66 -8.12 -17.21
CA GLU A 120 2.09 -8.94 -18.34
C GLU A 120 0.94 -9.30 -19.30
N ALA A 121 -0.25 -9.55 -18.76
CA ALA A 121 -1.45 -9.79 -19.57
C ALA A 121 -1.86 -8.53 -20.35
N TYR A 122 -1.79 -7.36 -19.71
CA TYR A 122 -2.07 -6.08 -20.35
C TYR A 122 -1.08 -5.76 -21.47
N ASP A 123 0.22 -5.91 -21.21
CA ASP A 123 1.28 -5.68 -22.20
C ASP A 123 1.17 -6.64 -23.38
N LEU A 124 0.83 -7.91 -23.13
CA LEU A 124 0.58 -8.89 -24.19
C LEU A 124 -0.61 -8.48 -25.06
N ARG A 125 -1.71 -7.99 -24.45
CA ARG A 125 -2.89 -7.53 -25.18
C ARG A 125 -2.60 -6.27 -26.01
N LEU A 126 -1.71 -5.39 -25.54
CA LEU A 126 -1.28 -4.22 -26.29
C LEU A 126 -0.42 -4.60 -27.50
N ARG A 127 0.48 -5.57 -27.32
CA ARG A 127 1.36 -6.08 -28.39
C ARG A 127 0.62 -6.92 -29.43
N GLU A 128 -0.37 -7.71 -28.99
CA GLU A 128 -1.15 -8.63 -29.84
C GLU A 128 -2.66 -8.38 -29.65
N PRO A 129 -3.24 -7.32 -30.25
CA PRO A 129 -4.64 -6.93 -30.02
C PRO A 129 -5.68 -7.97 -30.44
N ASP A 130 -5.37 -8.78 -31.46
CA ASP A 130 -6.26 -9.79 -32.03
C ASP A 130 -6.21 -11.14 -31.28
N LEU A 131 -5.31 -11.28 -30.31
CA LEU A 131 -5.15 -12.51 -29.55
C LEU A 131 -6.41 -12.79 -28.72
N LYS A 132 -6.97 -13.99 -28.86
CA LYS A 132 -8.17 -14.38 -28.10
C LYS A 132 -7.84 -14.43 -26.61
N LEU A 133 -8.79 -14.04 -25.76
CA LEU A 133 -8.59 -13.96 -24.31
C LEU A 133 -8.07 -15.28 -23.69
N TRP A 134 -8.58 -16.43 -24.12
CA TRP A 134 -8.09 -17.72 -23.64
C TRP A 134 -6.62 -17.98 -24.01
N GLN A 135 -6.13 -17.45 -25.14
CA GLN A 135 -4.74 -17.60 -25.56
C GLN A 135 -3.79 -16.78 -24.66
N ILE A 136 -4.23 -15.62 -24.18
CA ILE A 136 -3.48 -14.83 -23.18
C ILE A 136 -3.26 -15.66 -21.91
N ALA A 137 -4.34 -16.26 -21.38
CA ALA A 137 -4.28 -17.12 -20.20
C ALA A 137 -3.41 -18.37 -20.42
N GLN A 138 -3.44 -18.96 -21.62
CA GLN A 138 -2.62 -20.12 -21.98
C GLN A 138 -1.14 -19.75 -22.02
N ARG A 139 -0.80 -18.63 -22.67
CA ARG A 139 0.58 -18.20 -22.93
C ARG A 139 1.27 -17.76 -21.64
N LEU A 140 0.57 -17.02 -20.79
CA LEU A 140 1.06 -16.56 -19.49
C LEU A 140 0.84 -17.57 -18.35
N ARG A 141 0.20 -18.70 -18.62
CA ARG A 141 0.07 -19.86 -17.72
C ARG A 141 -0.53 -19.54 -16.34
N PHE A 142 -1.49 -18.61 -16.27
CA PHE A 142 -2.18 -18.24 -15.03
C PHE A 142 -3.57 -18.86 -14.86
N SER A 143 -3.96 -19.77 -15.76
CA SER A 143 -5.22 -20.52 -15.70
C SER A 143 -4.99 -22.00 -16.05
N ALA A 144 -6.05 -22.82 -16.02
CA ALA A 144 -6.01 -24.22 -16.40
C ALA A 144 -5.42 -24.38 -17.80
N LYS A 145 -4.48 -25.32 -17.96
CA LYS A 145 -3.87 -25.62 -19.26
C LYS A 145 -4.86 -26.40 -20.12
N LEU A 146 -4.92 -26.02 -21.39
CA LEU A 146 -5.46 -26.88 -22.44
C LEU A 146 -4.42 -27.95 -22.80
N SER A 147 -4.86 -29.19 -22.85
CA SER A 147 -4.14 -30.38 -23.33
C SER A 147 -4.84 -30.92 -24.59
N GLU A 148 -4.09 -31.64 -25.43
CA GLU A 148 -4.64 -32.30 -26.63
C GLU A 148 -5.71 -33.34 -26.29
N ASN A 149 -5.66 -33.94 -25.10
CA ASN A 149 -6.59 -34.98 -24.64
C ASN A 149 -7.82 -34.42 -23.89
N ASP A 150 -8.05 -33.10 -23.92
CA ASP A 150 -9.14 -32.49 -23.19
C ASP A 150 -10.50 -32.77 -23.85
N ILE A 151 -11.41 -33.41 -23.11
CA ILE A 151 -12.76 -33.74 -23.58
C ILE A 151 -13.64 -32.47 -23.63
N ASN A 152 -13.37 -31.47 -22.79
CA ASN A 152 -14.19 -30.27 -22.67
C ASN A 152 -13.40 -28.98 -22.98
N VAL A 153 -12.90 -28.91 -24.21
CA VAL A 153 -12.09 -27.79 -24.73
C VAL A 153 -12.85 -26.46 -24.68
N ALA A 154 -14.15 -26.47 -24.99
CA ALA A 154 -14.96 -25.25 -25.06
C ALA A 154 -15.13 -24.60 -23.68
N GLU A 155 -15.48 -25.38 -22.65
CA GLU A 155 -15.63 -24.87 -21.29
C GLU A 155 -14.30 -24.36 -20.73
N LYS A 156 -13.19 -25.08 -20.97
CA LYS A 156 -11.85 -24.61 -20.58
C LYS A 156 -11.50 -23.28 -21.23
N LYS A 157 -11.72 -23.13 -22.54
CA LYS A 157 -11.48 -21.85 -23.25
C LYS A 157 -12.35 -20.73 -22.69
N ALA A 158 -13.60 -21.01 -22.32
CA ALA A 158 -14.47 -20.02 -21.68
C ALA A 158 -13.91 -19.58 -20.32
N ALA A 159 -13.55 -20.53 -19.44
CA ALA A 159 -12.96 -20.26 -18.13
C ALA A 159 -11.65 -19.45 -18.24
N MET A 160 -10.78 -19.82 -19.18
CA MET A 160 -9.53 -19.09 -19.45
C MET A 160 -9.79 -17.67 -19.97
N SER A 161 -10.80 -17.49 -20.82
CA SER A 161 -11.19 -16.17 -21.32
C SER A 161 -11.68 -15.27 -20.18
N VAL A 162 -12.49 -15.80 -19.26
CA VAL A 162 -12.94 -15.08 -18.05
C VAL A 162 -11.76 -14.72 -17.16
N ALA A 163 -10.82 -15.65 -16.95
CA ALA A 163 -9.62 -15.37 -16.16
C ALA A 163 -8.79 -14.24 -16.78
N ALA A 164 -8.52 -14.29 -18.09
CA ALA A 164 -7.79 -13.23 -18.79
C ALA A 164 -8.53 -11.88 -18.76
N PHE A 165 -9.85 -11.89 -18.94
CA PHE A 165 -10.66 -10.66 -18.82
C PHE A 165 -10.50 -10.01 -17.45
N ARG A 166 -10.58 -10.79 -16.35
CA ARG A 166 -10.41 -10.28 -14.98
C ARG A 166 -9.03 -9.66 -14.78
N LYS A 167 -7.98 -10.30 -15.31
CA LYS A 167 -6.59 -9.82 -15.24
C LYS A 167 -6.42 -8.50 -15.98
N LEU A 168 -6.90 -8.40 -17.21
CA LEU A 168 -6.88 -7.18 -18.02
C LEU A 168 -7.67 -6.04 -17.37
N ALA A 169 -8.88 -6.33 -16.87
CA ALA A 169 -9.71 -5.35 -16.19
C ALA A 169 -9.02 -4.84 -14.91
N HIS A 170 -8.40 -5.73 -14.13
CA HIS A 170 -7.66 -5.32 -12.94
C HIS A 170 -6.42 -4.49 -13.29
N ALA A 171 -5.62 -4.91 -14.26
CA ALA A 171 -4.46 -4.15 -14.74
C ALA A 171 -4.85 -2.74 -15.16
N LYS A 172 -5.91 -2.60 -15.96
CA LYS A 172 -6.43 -1.30 -16.37
C LYS A 172 -6.84 -0.44 -15.17
N ARG A 173 -7.59 -1.00 -14.21
CA ARG A 173 -7.95 -0.27 -12.98
C ARG A 173 -6.71 0.22 -12.22
N VAL A 174 -5.68 -0.61 -12.10
CA VAL A 174 -4.43 -0.25 -11.41
C VAL A 174 -3.70 0.86 -12.18
N ILE A 175 -3.55 0.75 -13.50
CA ILE A 175 -2.91 1.79 -14.34
C ILE A 175 -3.66 3.11 -14.23
N ASP A 176 -4.99 3.09 -14.36
CA ASP A 176 -5.84 4.29 -14.26
C ASP A 176 -5.78 4.95 -12.87
N ALA A 177 -5.49 4.18 -11.82
CA ALA A 177 -5.34 4.70 -10.46
C ALA A 177 -3.93 5.20 -10.16
N VAL A 178 -2.89 4.58 -10.73
CA VAL A 178 -1.51 5.07 -10.65
C VAL A 178 -1.42 6.45 -11.29
N ALA A 179 -2.10 6.67 -12.41
CA ALA A 179 -2.22 8.01 -13.03
C ALA A 179 -2.89 9.07 -12.12
N LYS A 180 -3.50 8.65 -11.00
CA LYS A 180 -4.14 9.49 -9.98
C LYS A 180 -3.40 9.42 -8.64
N GLY A 181 -2.16 8.92 -8.61
CA GLY A 181 -1.35 8.79 -7.40
C GLY A 181 -1.81 7.71 -6.42
N ARG A 182 -2.62 6.74 -6.84
CA ARG A 182 -3.14 5.69 -5.95
C ARG A 182 -2.63 4.32 -6.35
N PHE A 183 -2.05 3.59 -5.39
CA PHE A 183 -1.53 2.25 -5.64
C PHE A 183 -1.63 1.33 -4.43
N PRO A 184 -2.00 0.05 -4.60
CA PRO A 184 -2.84 -0.48 -5.69
C PRO A 184 -4.32 -0.15 -5.43
N VAL A 185 -5.19 -0.49 -6.39
CA VAL A 185 -6.65 -0.38 -6.20
C VAL A 185 -7.17 -1.60 -5.46
N PRO A 186 -8.10 -1.46 -4.50
CA PRO A 186 -8.86 -2.58 -3.93
C PRO A 186 -9.59 -3.44 -4.97
#